data_AF-A0A0J7KBJ6-F1
#
_entry.id   AF-A0A0J7KBJ6-F1
#
_cell.length_a   1.000
_cell.length_b   1.000
_cell.length_c   1.000
_cell.angle_alpha   90.00
_cell.angle_beta   90.00
_cell.angle_gamma   90.00
#
_symmetry.space_group_name_H-M   'P 1'
#
loop_
_entity.id
_entity.type
_entity.pdbx_description
1 polymer ?
#
loop_
_entity_poly.entity_id
_entity_poly.type
_entity_poly.pdbx_seq_one_letter_code
_entity_poly.pdbx_strand_id
1 'polypeptide(L)'
;MGIPGLTTFISNHSEHYLENYALHDTYLVIDGNSLGCQLYNWYARCNCAFGGDYDKYAQCVADFFNELFMCNVTPLVLIDGGCEDKKLKTVISRTNEKIGLASHFTLASQQRSKFFPLLIKEVFKDVMKEKGVRYTQCIFEADNTIAAIARILNCPVLSYDSDFYIYGSLYIPFSTWGNNVVPDPAGQGYMKLCKIYYVEKLFRAYNGLNQSLLPLAAILLGNDYVKQSTFRNFFRHLKLPRTGRKKYNEQQRRIDATFNWLRRHSLNQAVIGILSRLRKRERKHILNIIETIINGYINASLSVLHILDVPAENFSRANIQDTFRTYKFEGDIYNLTYIEEKSNEGNLSDDDNDIEKEITAILEEKENCLRHSMNLNALLGYPYEQTKVANMFNALEKKASKCKKPKTKSYEKKESTTQEEDHETEAIKTCESTSEETFYDVNNSFSILGATQH
;
A
#
# COMPACT_ATOMS: atom_id res chain seq x y z
N MET A 1 3.22 -7.17 3.51
CA MET A 1 2.35 -6.21 2.82
C MET A 1 0.92 -6.52 3.27
N GLY A 2 0.09 -5.49 3.41
CA GLY A 2 -1.27 -5.59 3.96
C GLY A 2 -1.41 -5.69 5.48
N ILE A 3 -2.60 -6.17 5.92
CA ILE A 3 -3.00 -6.41 7.30
C ILE A 3 -1.97 -7.26 8.08
N PRO A 4 -1.36 -6.71 9.15
CA PRO A 4 -0.33 -7.40 9.92
C PRO A 4 -0.77 -8.75 10.48
N GLY A 5 0.03 -9.79 10.22
CA GLY A 5 -0.15 -11.13 10.77
C GLY A 5 -1.26 -11.98 10.11
N LEU A 6 -2.02 -11.44 9.15
CA LEU A 6 -3.11 -12.16 8.51
C LEU A 6 -2.61 -13.30 7.61
N THR A 7 -1.55 -13.09 6.83
CA THR A 7 -0.90 -14.18 6.06
C THR A 7 -0.45 -15.32 6.97
N THR A 8 0.17 -15.00 8.11
CA THR A 8 0.57 -16.01 9.11
C THR A 8 -0.64 -16.74 9.70
N PHE A 9 -1.73 -16.01 9.97
CA PHE A 9 -2.96 -16.60 10.51
C PHE A 9 -3.58 -17.64 9.58
N ILE A 10 -3.68 -17.31 8.28
CA ILE A 10 -4.19 -18.23 7.27
C ILE A 10 -3.22 -19.39 7.06
N SER A 11 -1.92 -19.12 6.96
CA SER A 11 -0.89 -20.15 6.75
C SER A 11 -0.83 -21.18 7.90
N ASN A 12 -1.01 -20.74 9.15
CA ASN A 12 -1.01 -21.63 10.32
C ASN A 12 -2.21 -22.59 10.36
N HIS A 13 -3.23 -22.34 9.56
CA HIS A 13 -4.46 -23.13 9.46
C HIS A 13 -4.77 -23.43 7.98
N SER A 14 -3.72 -23.66 7.19
CA SER A 14 -3.81 -23.75 5.73
C SER A 14 -4.77 -24.84 5.25
N GLU A 15 -4.89 -25.93 6.00
CA GLU A 15 -5.81 -27.04 5.76
C GLU A 15 -7.29 -26.61 5.83
N HIS A 16 -7.60 -25.56 6.60
CA HIS A 16 -8.95 -25.03 6.74
C HIS A 16 -9.26 -23.96 5.70
N TYR A 17 -8.27 -23.14 5.35
CA TYR A 17 -8.49 -21.93 4.53
C TYR A 17 -8.01 -22.03 3.09
N LEU A 18 -7.11 -22.95 2.77
CA LEU A 18 -6.54 -23.12 1.43
C LEU A 18 -6.94 -24.46 0.82
N GLU A 19 -6.99 -24.53 -0.50
CA GLU A 19 -7.16 -25.76 -1.28
C GLU A 19 -6.05 -25.90 -2.30
N ASN A 20 -5.66 -27.13 -2.61
CA ASN A 20 -4.81 -27.36 -3.77
C ASN A 20 -5.57 -26.93 -5.02
N TYR A 21 -4.90 -26.19 -5.89
CA TYR A 21 -5.49 -25.62 -7.08
C TYR A 21 -4.57 -25.87 -8.27
N ALA A 22 -5.16 -26.37 -9.35
CA ALA A 22 -4.51 -26.54 -10.64
C ALA A 22 -4.91 -25.34 -11.49
N LEU A 23 -4.00 -24.39 -11.65
CA LEU A 23 -4.24 -23.19 -12.45
C LEU A 23 -3.94 -23.49 -13.92
N HIS A 24 -4.97 -23.41 -14.76
CA HIS A 24 -4.91 -23.49 -16.21
C HIS A 24 -6.18 -22.88 -16.84
N ASP A 25 -6.15 -22.58 -18.15
CA ASP A 25 -7.31 -22.18 -18.97
C ASP A 25 -8.18 -21.04 -18.38
N THR A 26 -7.55 -20.02 -17.80
CA THR A 26 -8.27 -18.93 -17.11
C THR A 26 -7.53 -17.60 -17.24
N TYR A 27 -8.25 -16.50 -17.00
CA TYR A 27 -7.59 -15.25 -16.63
C TYR A 27 -6.91 -15.38 -15.26
N LEU A 28 -5.85 -14.60 -15.06
CA LEU A 28 -5.21 -14.42 -13.75
C LEU A 28 -4.94 -12.94 -13.56
N VAL A 29 -5.58 -12.31 -12.57
CA VAL A 29 -5.29 -10.90 -12.25
C VAL A 29 -4.12 -10.85 -11.29
N ILE A 30 -3.11 -10.04 -11.61
CA ILE A 30 -1.84 -10.05 -10.91
C ILE A 30 -1.57 -8.68 -10.31
N ASP A 31 -1.25 -8.66 -9.01
CA ASP A 31 -0.62 -7.53 -8.35
C ASP A 31 0.85 -7.43 -8.78
N GLY A 32 1.12 -6.54 -9.73
CA GLY A 32 2.43 -6.40 -10.38
C GLY A 32 3.51 -5.90 -9.43
N ASN A 33 3.17 -5.00 -8.50
CA ASN A 33 4.11 -4.47 -7.52
C ASN A 33 4.59 -5.58 -6.59
N SER A 34 3.64 -6.37 -6.08
CA SER A 34 3.93 -7.49 -5.20
C SER A 34 4.68 -8.60 -5.94
N LEU A 35 4.18 -9.02 -7.10
CA LEU A 35 4.80 -10.09 -7.91
C LEU A 35 6.24 -9.76 -8.28
N GLY A 36 6.51 -8.57 -8.84
CA GLY A 36 7.86 -8.20 -9.26
C GLY A 36 8.86 -8.24 -8.10
N CYS A 37 8.47 -7.74 -6.93
CA CYS A 37 9.28 -7.85 -5.72
C CYS A 37 9.50 -9.29 -5.29
N GLN A 38 8.47 -10.15 -5.33
CA GLN A 38 8.62 -11.54 -4.90
C GLN A 38 9.48 -12.38 -5.85
N LEU A 39 9.34 -12.18 -7.17
CA LEU A 39 10.18 -12.85 -8.17
C LEU A 39 11.66 -12.48 -7.96
N TYR A 40 11.94 -11.20 -7.75
CA TYR A 40 13.28 -10.74 -7.43
C TYR A 40 13.83 -11.37 -6.15
N ASN A 41 13.02 -11.37 -5.09
CA ASN A 41 13.44 -11.80 -3.76
C ASN A 41 13.71 -13.31 -3.67
N TRP A 42 12.86 -14.12 -4.30
CA TRP A 42 12.85 -15.58 -4.09
C TRP A 42 13.38 -16.39 -5.27
N TYR A 43 13.27 -15.90 -6.51
CA TYR A 43 13.48 -16.73 -7.70
C TYR A 43 14.65 -16.26 -8.56
N ALA A 44 14.84 -14.95 -8.76
CA ALA A 44 15.84 -14.42 -9.68
C ALA A 44 17.30 -14.68 -9.23
N ARG A 45 17.52 -15.02 -7.95
CA ARG A 45 18.85 -15.26 -7.34
C ARG A 45 19.85 -14.13 -7.60
N CYS A 46 19.35 -12.89 -7.70
CA CYS A 46 20.13 -11.69 -8.00
C CYS A 46 21.03 -11.26 -6.83
N ASN A 47 22.10 -10.56 -7.18
CA ASN A 47 22.98 -9.85 -6.26
C ASN A 47 22.57 -8.37 -6.14
N CYS A 48 22.11 -7.97 -4.96
CA CYS A 48 21.69 -6.59 -4.70
C CYS A 48 22.88 -5.62 -4.59
N ALA A 49 24.07 -6.10 -4.25
CA ALA A 49 25.26 -5.26 -4.07
C ALA A 49 25.80 -4.73 -5.41
N PHE A 50 25.53 -5.41 -6.53
CA PHE A 50 25.98 -5.00 -7.87
C PHE A 50 24.89 -4.31 -8.69
N GLY A 51 23.97 -3.61 -8.02
CA GLY A 51 22.94 -2.84 -8.69
C GLY A 51 21.79 -3.66 -9.26
N GLY A 52 21.73 -4.98 -9.00
CA GLY A 52 20.50 -5.75 -9.08
C GLY A 52 20.45 -6.93 -10.03
N ASP A 53 21.48 -7.20 -10.84
CA ASP A 53 21.48 -8.27 -11.87
C ASP A 53 20.18 -8.26 -12.70
N TYR A 54 19.91 -7.14 -13.36
CA TYR A 54 18.65 -6.92 -14.08
C TYR A 54 18.41 -7.90 -15.23
N ASP A 55 19.48 -8.43 -15.83
CA ASP A 55 19.46 -9.49 -16.82
C ASP A 55 18.86 -10.79 -16.24
N LYS A 56 19.33 -11.22 -15.07
CA LYS A 56 18.81 -12.41 -14.38
C LYS A 56 17.37 -12.21 -13.92
N TYR A 57 17.06 -11.01 -13.43
CA TYR A 57 15.69 -10.66 -13.07
C TYR A 57 14.77 -10.66 -14.29
N ALA A 58 15.20 -10.10 -15.42
CA ALA A 58 14.43 -10.11 -16.66
C ALA A 58 14.13 -11.53 -17.12
N GLN A 59 15.14 -12.42 -17.11
CA GLN A 59 14.96 -13.83 -17.43
C GLN A 59 13.97 -14.51 -16.47
N CYS A 60 14.08 -14.27 -15.17
CA CYS A 60 13.17 -14.82 -14.17
C CYS A 60 11.71 -14.38 -14.40
N VAL A 61 11.48 -13.12 -14.79
CA VAL A 61 10.14 -12.60 -15.10
C VAL A 61 9.62 -13.22 -16.41
N ALA A 62 10.49 -13.35 -17.41
CA ALA A 62 10.15 -13.97 -18.69
C ALA A 62 9.72 -15.42 -18.50
N ASP A 63 10.47 -16.20 -17.71
CA ASP A 63 10.19 -17.59 -17.40
C ASP A 63 8.85 -17.73 -16.67
N PHE A 64 8.58 -16.86 -15.69
CA PHE A 64 7.30 -16.83 -14.99
C PHE A 64 6.11 -16.67 -15.95
N PHE A 65 6.16 -15.72 -16.89
CA PHE A 65 5.06 -15.53 -17.84
C PHE A 65 4.98 -16.66 -18.87
N ASN A 66 6.11 -17.22 -19.30
CA ASN A 66 6.13 -18.39 -20.18
C ASN A 66 5.39 -19.56 -19.53
N GLU A 67 5.60 -19.81 -18.23
CA GLU A 67 4.88 -20.87 -17.50
C GLU A 67 3.36 -20.65 -17.49
N LEU A 68 2.90 -19.40 -17.34
CA LEU A 68 1.48 -19.07 -17.40
C LEU A 68 0.92 -19.38 -18.79
N PHE A 69 1.60 -18.96 -19.85
CA PHE A 69 1.17 -19.21 -21.23
C PHE A 69 1.15 -20.71 -21.56
N MET A 70 2.12 -21.49 -21.05
CA MET A 70 2.12 -22.95 -21.18
C MET A 70 0.86 -23.59 -20.58
N CYS A 71 0.31 -22.99 -19.52
CA CYS A 71 -0.91 -23.45 -18.85
C CYS A 71 -2.18 -22.82 -19.44
N ASN A 72 -2.10 -22.15 -20.59
CA ASN A 72 -3.19 -21.37 -21.19
C ASN A 72 -3.80 -20.34 -20.22
N VAL A 73 -2.98 -19.79 -19.32
CA VAL A 73 -3.38 -18.72 -18.40
C VAL A 73 -3.14 -17.37 -19.06
N THR A 74 -4.15 -16.51 -19.01
CA THR A 74 -4.06 -15.15 -19.53
C THR A 74 -3.80 -14.16 -18.40
N PRO A 75 -2.54 -13.70 -18.19
CA PRO A 75 -2.22 -12.74 -17.14
C PRO A 75 -2.74 -11.34 -17.47
N LEU A 76 -3.34 -10.69 -16.47
CA LEU A 76 -3.73 -9.28 -16.47
C LEU A 76 -3.04 -8.59 -15.30
N VAL A 77 -2.03 -7.77 -15.58
CA VAL A 77 -1.17 -7.21 -14.53
C VAL A 77 -1.57 -5.77 -14.22
N LEU A 78 -1.81 -5.46 -12.95
CA LEU A 78 -2.03 -4.10 -12.49
C LEU A 78 -0.88 -3.65 -11.60
N ILE A 79 -0.43 -2.42 -11.82
CA ILE A 79 0.70 -1.81 -11.12
C ILE A 79 0.19 -0.58 -10.37
N ASP A 80 0.71 -0.32 -9.18
CA ASP A 80 0.41 0.91 -8.44
C ASP A 80 0.92 2.16 -9.17
N GLY A 81 0.11 3.21 -9.08
CA GLY A 81 0.41 4.56 -9.50
C GLY A 81 1.07 5.40 -8.43
N GLY A 82 0.48 6.57 -8.20
CA GLY A 82 0.90 7.53 -7.19
C GLY A 82 0.63 7.05 -5.76
N CYS A 83 1.37 7.64 -4.83
CA CYS A 83 1.14 7.45 -3.40
C CYS A 83 0.17 8.53 -2.89
N GLU A 84 -0.92 8.12 -2.26
CA GLU A 84 -1.82 9.02 -1.55
C GLU A 84 -1.16 9.58 -0.28
N ASP A 85 -1.51 10.82 0.10
CA ASP A 85 -0.94 11.52 1.27
C ASP A 85 -1.03 10.69 2.56
N LYS A 86 -2.12 9.93 2.71
CA LYS A 86 -2.36 9.05 3.88
C LYS A 86 -1.26 8.00 4.08
N LYS A 87 -0.60 7.58 3.00
CA LYS A 87 0.50 6.60 3.03
C LYS A 87 1.88 7.24 3.14
N LEU A 88 1.98 8.57 3.06
CA LEU A 88 3.26 9.26 3.00
C LEU A 88 4.13 8.94 4.23
N LYS A 89 3.56 8.93 5.43
CA LYS A 89 4.27 8.52 6.67
C LYS A 89 4.87 7.12 6.55
N THR A 90 4.11 6.16 6.04
CA THR A 90 4.56 4.78 5.83
C THR A 90 5.64 4.71 4.75
N VAL A 91 5.50 5.47 3.67
CA VAL A 91 6.51 5.53 2.60
C VAL A 91 7.81 6.12 3.10
N ILE A 92 7.78 7.21 3.87
CA ILE A 92 8.97 7.81 4.49
C ILE A 92 9.64 6.80 5.41
N SER A 93 8.89 6.20 6.34
CA SER A 93 9.42 5.18 7.27
C SER A 93 10.11 4.04 6.52
N ARG A 94 9.44 3.46 5.52
CA ARG A 94 10.00 2.37 4.71
C ARG A 94 11.20 2.80 3.87
N THR A 95 11.25 4.06 3.44
CA THR A 95 12.37 4.60 2.66
C THR A 95 13.59 4.81 3.55
N ASN A 96 13.40 5.36 4.75
CA ASN A 96 14.46 5.48 5.75
C ASN A 96 15.01 4.12 6.17
N GLU A 97 14.13 3.12 6.38
CA GLU A 97 14.55 1.73 6.62
C GLU A 97 15.38 1.18 5.45
N LYS A 98 14.96 1.41 4.20
CA LYS A 98 15.72 0.99 3.01
C LYS A 98 17.07 1.68 2.91
N ILE A 99 17.16 2.98 3.18
CA ILE A 99 18.41 3.74 3.18
C ILE A 99 19.36 3.20 4.26
N GLY A 100 18.84 2.97 5.48
CA GLY A 100 19.62 2.40 6.57
C GLY A 100 20.12 0.98 6.29
N LEU A 101 19.30 0.16 5.63
CA LEU A 101 19.70 -1.18 5.17
C LEU A 101 20.77 -1.10 4.07
N ALA A 102 20.62 -0.17 3.12
CA ALA A 102 21.54 0.01 2.01
C ALA A 102 22.91 0.51 2.47
N SER A 103 22.97 1.43 3.44
CA SER A 103 24.23 2.00 3.93
C SER A 103 25.14 0.98 4.63
N HIS A 104 24.60 -0.14 5.10
CA HIS A 104 25.34 -1.23 5.72
C HIS A 104 25.31 -2.52 4.89
N PHE A 105 24.87 -2.44 3.63
CA PHE A 105 24.72 -3.62 2.78
C PHE A 105 26.07 -4.12 2.29
N THR A 106 26.32 -5.42 2.43
CA THR A 106 27.56 -6.07 2.00
C THR A 106 27.23 -7.41 1.35
N LEU A 107 28.18 -7.96 0.59
CA LEU A 107 28.08 -9.32 0.04
C LEU A 107 27.80 -10.37 1.13
N ALA A 108 28.36 -10.19 2.33
CA ALA A 108 28.15 -11.09 3.46
C ALA A 108 26.73 -10.99 4.05
N SER A 109 26.10 -9.80 4.02
CA SER A 109 24.74 -9.60 4.55
C SER A 109 23.62 -9.99 3.57
N GLN A 110 23.93 -10.18 2.28
CA GLN A 110 22.97 -10.55 1.23
C GLN A 110 22.16 -11.83 1.51
N GLN A 111 22.71 -12.77 2.27
CA GLN A 111 22.02 -14.00 2.65
C GLN A 111 20.92 -13.76 3.71
N ARG A 112 21.02 -12.65 4.46
CA ARG A 112 20.09 -12.29 5.55
C ARG A 112 19.13 -11.17 5.19
N SER A 113 19.55 -10.25 4.32
CA SER A 113 18.73 -9.14 3.87
C SER A 113 18.84 -8.98 2.35
N LYS A 114 17.73 -8.57 1.73
CA LYS A 114 17.66 -8.19 0.33
C LYS A 114 17.30 -6.71 0.26
N PHE A 115 17.93 -6.01 -0.68
CA PHE A 115 17.59 -4.65 -1.04
C PHE A 115 17.00 -4.68 -2.45
N PHE A 116 15.89 -3.96 -2.68
CA PHE A 116 15.22 -3.91 -3.98
C PHE A 116 15.89 -2.86 -4.87
N PRO A 117 16.54 -3.24 -5.97
CA PRO A 117 17.14 -2.29 -6.90
C PRO A 117 16.12 -1.35 -7.52
N LEU A 118 16.59 -0.15 -7.90
CA LEU A 118 15.76 0.95 -8.37
C LEU A 118 14.93 0.59 -9.62
N LEU A 119 15.50 -0.17 -10.56
CA LEU A 119 14.87 -0.43 -11.86
C LEU A 119 14.02 -1.71 -11.93
N ILE A 120 13.76 -2.40 -10.81
CA ILE A 120 12.91 -3.62 -10.81
C ILE A 120 11.59 -3.38 -11.55
N LYS A 121 10.93 -2.25 -11.26
CA LYS A 121 9.62 -1.93 -11.84
C LYS A 121 9.69 -1.76 -13.36
N GLU A 122 10.73 -1.09 -13.85
CA GLU A 122 10.88 -0.82 -15.28
C GLU A 122 11.31 -2.08 -16.03
N VAL A 123 12.25 -2.87 -15.50
CA VAL A 123 12.60 -4.18 -16.07
C VAL A 123 11.39 -5.11 -16.13
N PHE A 124 10.54 -5.11 -15.09
CA PHE A 124 9.31 -5.90 -15.08
C PHE A 124 8.34 -5.48 -16.20
N LYS A 125 8.17 -4.17 -16.41
CA LYS A 125 7.35 -3.62 -17.51
C LYS A 125 7.92 -3.95 -18.89
N ASP A 126 9.23 -3.81 -19.06
CA ASP A 126 9.90 -4.08 -20.33
C ASP A 126 9.70 -5.55 -20.75
N VAL A 127 9.89 -6.48 -19.82
CA VAL A 127 9.64 -7.91 -20.07
C VAL A 127 8.17 -8.19 -20.36
N MET A 128 7.23 -7.57 -19.64
CA MET A 128 5.80 -7.71 -19.95
C MET A 128 5.49 -7.23 -21.37
N LYS A 129 6.08 -6.13 -21.79
CA LYS A 129 5.92 -5.56 -23.13
C LYS A 129 6.49 -6.50 -24.20
N GLU A 130 7.69 -7.05 -23.98
CA GLU A 130 8.32 -8.04 -24.85
C GLU A 130 7.48 -9.32 -24.97
N LYS A 131 6.90 -9.78 -23.87
CA LYS A 131 6.07 -10.99 -23.80
C LYS A 131 4.62 -10.79 -24.26
N GLY A 132 4.22 -9.57 -24.63
CA GLY A 132 2.84 -9.25 -24.98
C GLY A 132 1.86 -9.42 -23.82
N VAL A 133 2.33 -9.33 -22.57
CA VAL A 133 1.49 -9.38 -21.37
C VAL A 133 0.75 -8.05 -21.23
N ARG A 134 -0.58 -8.13 -21.08
CA ARG A 134 -1.41 -6.96 -20.86
C ARG A 134 -1.22 -6.44 -19.44
N TYR A 135 -0.79 -5.20 -19.33
CA TYR A 135 -0.65 -4.54 -18.04
C TYR A 135 -1.12 -3.09 -18.10
N THR A 136 -1.47 -2.56 -16.93
CA THR A 136 -1.82 -1.15 -16.78
C THR A 136 -1.36 -0.61 -15.43
N GLN A 137 -1.07 0.69 -15.39
CA GLN A 137 -0.70 1.37 -14.17
C GLN A 137 -1.91 2.17 -13.66
N CYS A 138 -2.32 1.89 -12.43
CA CYS A 138 -3.40 2.61 -11.77
C CYS A 138 -2.99 4.06 -11.48
N ILE A 139 -3.97 4.94 -11.19
CA ILE A 139 -3.68 6.32 -10.78
C ILE A 139 -3.07 6.35 -9.37
N PHE A 140 -3.61 5.50 -8.48
CA PHE A 140 -3.12 5.28 -7.12
C PHE A 140 -2.91 3.78 -6.90
N GLU A 141 -3.34 3.25 -5.75
CA GLU A 141 -3.25 1.83 -5.42
C GLU A 141 -4.07 0.95 -6.37
N ALA A 142 -3.52 -0.22 -6.69
CA ALA A 142 -4.17 -1.16 -7.59
C ALA A 142 -5.11 -2.15 -6.87
N ASP A 143 -4.97 -2.35 -5.56
CA ASP A 143 -5.57 -3.48 -4.82
C ASP A 143 -7.09 -3.62 -5.01
N ASN A 144 -7.84 -2.53 -4.80
CA ASN A 144 -9.29 -2.51 -4.98
C ASN A 144 -9.68 -2.87 -6.43
N THR A 145 -8.93 -2.33 -7.40
CA THR A 145 -9.19 -2.56 -8.83
C THR A 145 -8.86 -4.00 -9.21
N ILE A 146 -7.75 -4.55 -8.72
CA ILE A 146 -7.35 -5.95 -8.91
C ILE A 146 -8.46 -6.88 -8.41
N ALA A 147 -8.89 -6.70 -7.15
CA ALA A 147 -9.94 -7.52 -6.56
C ALA A 147 -11.25 -7.42 -7.33
N ALA A 148 -11.63 -6.21 -7.77
CA ALA A 148 -12.87 -5.99 -8.48
C ALA A 148 -12.86 -6.62 -9.90
N ILE A 149 -11.76 -6.49 -10.64
CA ILE A 149 -11.59 -7.13 -11.96
C ILE A 149 -11.63 -8.66 -11.82
N ALA A 150 -10.93 -9.21 -10.82
CA ALA A 150 -10.92 -10.65 -10.58
C ALA A 150 -12.32 -11.21 -10.31
N ARG A 151 -13.15 -10.49 -9.55
CA ARG A 151 -14.55 -10.86 -9.32
C ARG A 151 -15.40 -10.77 -10.59
N ILE A 152 -15.23 -9.70 -11.38
CA ILE A 152 -15.96 -9.51 -12.65
C ILE A 152 -15.66 -10.66 -13.62
N LEU A 153 -14.39 -11.07 -13.70
CA LEU A 153 -13.92 -12.15 -14.58
C LEU A 153 -14.06 -13.55 -13.96
N ASN A 154 -14.53 -13.64 -12.71
CA ASN A 154 -14.60 -14.88 -11.94
C ASN A 154 -13.27 -15.68 -11.98
N CYS A 155 -12.16 -14.98 -11.75
CA CYS A 155 -10.83 -15.55 -11.85
C CYS A 155 -9.96 -15.20 -10.63
N PRO A 156 -8.87 -15.95 -10.37
CA PRO A 156 -8.04 -15.70 -9.20
C PRO A 156 -7.19 -14.44 -9.31
N VAL A 157 -6.90 -13.85 -8.15
CA VAL A 157 -5.83 -12.87 -7.94
C VAL A 157 -4.54 -13.60 -7.54
N LEU A 158 -3.40 -13.23 -8.11
CA LEU A 158 -2.07 -13.59 -7.60
C LEU A 158 -1.42 -12.37 -6.94
N SER A 159 -1.11 -12.49 -5.65
CA SER A 159 -0.38 -11.47 -4.88
C SER A 159 0.27 -12.09 -3.64
N TYR A 160 1.19 -11.39 -3.00
CA TYR A 160 1.68 -11.65 -1.64
C TYR A 160 1.06 -10.72 -0.58
N ASP A 161 0.14 -9.84 -0.97
CA ASP A 161 -0.55 -8.93 -0.05
C ASP A 161 -1.71 -9.62 0.68
N SER A 162 -1.73 -9.51 2.01
CA SER A 162 -2.76 -10.12 2.84
C SER A 162 -4.14 -9.46 2.72
N ASP A 163 -4.23 -8.26 2.16
CA ASP A 163 -5.51 -7.57 1.98
C ASP A 163 -6.43 -8.37 1.05
N PHE A 164 -5.88 -9.18 0.14
CA PHE A 164 -6.68 -10.08 -0.71
C PHE A 164 -7.43 -11.17 0.04
N TYR A 165 -7.08 -11.49 1.28
CA TYR A 165 -7.90 -12.38 2.12
C TYR A 165 -9.23 -11.76 2.56
N ILE A 166 -9.34 -10.42 2.57
CA ILE A 166 -10.54 -9.69 2.97
C ILE A 166 -11.29 -9.05 1.80
N TYR A 167 -10.67 -8.96 0.62
CA TYR A 167 -11.29 -8.43 -0.59
C TYR A 167 -12.42 -9.31 -1.14
N GLY A 168 -12.49 -10.59 -0.74
CA GLY A 168 -13.51 -11.54 -1.18
C GLY A 168 -13.38 -11.98 -2.64
N SER A 169 -12.27 -11.69 -3.30
CA SER A 169 -11.90 -12.32 -4.56
C SER A 169 -11.29 -13.69 -4.31
N LEU A 170 -11.35 -14.57 -5.32
CA LEU A 170 -10.49 -15.75 -5.38
C LEU A 170 -9.03 -15.29 -5.27
N TYR A 171 -8.25 -15.90 -4.39
CA TYR A 171 -6.89 -15.44 -4.12
C TYR A 171 -5.90 -16.60 -4.07
N ILE A 172 -4.84 -16.51 -4.86
CA ILE A 172 -3.68 -17.40 -4.83
C ILE A 172 -2.57 -16.65 -4.09
N PRO A 173 -2.27 -17.03 -2.83
CA PRO A 173 -1.15 -16.44 -2.12
C PRO A 173 0.15 -16.87 -2.78
N PHE A 174 0.99 -15.90 -3.16
CA PHE A 174 2.24 -16.18 -3.86
C PHE A 174 3.19 -17.10 -3.08
N SER A 175 3.08 -17.15 -1.74
CA SER A 175 3.82 -18.12 -0.90
C SER A 175 3.51 -19.59 -1.23
N THR A 176 2.41 -19.86 -1.92
CA THR A 176 1.95 -21.19 -2.32
C THR A 176 2.26 -21.50 -3.78
N TRP A 177 2.92 -20.58 -4.49
CA TRP A 177 3.30 -20.72 -5.88
C TRP A 177 4.32 -21.87 -6.02
N GLY A 178 3.92 -22.97 -6.65
CA GLY A 178 4.78 -24.12 -6.84
C GLY A 178 5.87 -23.86 -7.89
N ASN A 179 6.97 -24.61 -7.81
CA ASN A 179 8.05 -24.51 -8.78
C ASN A 179 7.74 -25.20 -10.12
N ASN A 180 6.70 -26.04 -10.18
CA ASN A 180 6.51 -26.95 -11.31
C ASN A 180 5.21 -26.68 -12.05
N VAL A 181 5.33 -26.60 -13.37
CA VAL A 181 4.23 -26.84 -14.31
C VAL A 181 4.18 -28.34 -14.57
N VAL A 182 2.99 -28.93 -14.55
CA VAL A 182 2.80 -30.37 -14.75
C VAL A 182 1.82 -30.63 -15.89
N PRO A 183 1.92 -31.76 -16.61
CA PRO A 183 0.91 -32.13 -17.60
C PRO A 183 -0.46 -32.30 -16.95
N ASP A 184 -1.51 -31.85 -17.64
CA ASP A 184 -2.88 -32.12 -17.25
C ASP A 184 -3.18 -33.63 -17.37
N PRO A 185 -3.64 -34.31 -16.31
CA PRO A 185 -4.03 -35.72 -16.35
C PRO A 185 -5.11 -36.05 -17.39
N ALA A 186 -5.95 -35.09 -17.78
CA ALA A 186 -6.95 -35.27 -18.83
C ALA A 186 -6.36 -35.16 -20.26
N GLY A 187 -5.06 -34.85 -20.38
CA GLY A 187 -4.34 -34.76 -21.64
C GLY A 187 -4.49 -33.43 -22.38
N GLN A 188 -5.07 -32.39 -21.76
CA GLN A 188 -5.36 -31.11 -22.40
C GLN A 188 -4.36 -30.01 -22.01
N GLY A 189 -3.06 -30.28 -22.14
CA GLY A 189 -2.00 -29.28 -21.96
C GLY A 189 -1.31 -29.36 -20.59
N TYR A 190 -1.08 -28.21 -19.97
CA TYR A 190 -0.31 -28.10 -18.73
C TYR A 190 -1.06 -27.30 -17.66
N MET A 191 -0.73 -27.55 -16.40
CA MET A 191 -1.29 -26.86 -15.25
C MET A 191 -0.21 -26.42 -14.26
N LYS A 192 -0.41 -25.25 -13.66
CA LYS A 192 0.44 -24.73 -12.59
C LYS A 192 -0.15 -25.10 -11.23
N LEU A 193 0.60 -25.84 -10.43
CA LEU A 193 0.14 -26.24 -9.10
C LEU A 193 0.39 -25.13 -8.07
N CYS A 194 -0.66 -24.75 -7.35
CA CYS A 194 -0.59 -23.78 -6.25
C CYS A 194 -1.68 -24.09 -5.20
N LYS A 195 -1.88 -23.18 -4.26
CA LYS A 195 -3.07 -23.20 -3.40
C LYS A 195 -3.91 -21.96 -3.59
N ILE A 196 -5.21 -22.13 -3.49
CA ILE A 196 -6.19 -21.05 -3.61
C ILE A 196 -6.95 -20.86 -2.28
N TYR A 197 -7.28 -19.61 -2.00
CA TYR A 197 -8.14 -19.18 -0.92
C TYR A 197 -9.52 -18.80 -1.47
N TYR A 198 -10.54 -19.42 -0.89
CA TYR A 198 -11.95 -19.08 -1.08
C TYR A 198 -12.43 -18.37 0.19
N VAL A 199 -12.99 -17.17 0.05
CA VAL A 199 -13.48 -16.39 1.21
C VAL A 199 -14.59 -17.14 1.96
N GLU A 200 -15.33 -17.99 1.27
CA GLU A 200 -16.37 -18.87 1.81
C GLU A 200 -15.81 -19.80 2.89
N LYS A 201 -14.53 -20.19 2.82
CA LYS A 201 -13.88 -20.99 3.88
C LYS A 201 -13.77 -20.22 5.17
N LEU A 202 -13.45 -18.93 5.10
CA LEU A 202 -13.46 -18.07 6.28
C LEU A 202 -14.87 -17.96 6.86
N PHE A 203 -15.91 -17.84 6.02
CA PHE A 203 -17.29 -17.80 6.49
C PHE A 203 -17.74 -19.13 7.13
N ARG A 204 -17.30 -20.28 6.58
CA ARG A 204 -17.55 -21.60 7.20
C ARG A 204 -16.86 -21.73 8.55
N ALA A 205 -15.62 -21.25 8.67
CA ALA A 205 -14.89 -21.24 9.95
C ALA A 205 -15.56 -20.33 10.99
N TYR A 206 -16.11 -19.19 10.56
CA TYR A 206 -16.78 -18.20 11.41
C TYR A 206 -18.25 -18.02 11.03
N ASN A 207 -19.07 -19.05 11.30
CA ASN A 207 -20.49 -19.02 10.93
C ASN A 207 -21.21 -17.73 11.41
N GLY A 208 -21.81 -17.00 10.47
CA GLY A 208 -22.42 -15.67 10.68
C GLY A 208 -21.56 -14.50 10.14
N LEU A 209 -20.28 -14.72 9.84
CA LEU A 209 -19.46 -13.77 9.10
C LEU A 209 -19.90 -13.76 7.62
N ASN A 210 -19.81 -12.60 6.97
CA ASN A 210 -20.14 -12.43 5.56
C ASN A 210 -19.29 -11.32 4.93
N GLN A 211 -19.37 -11.20 3.60
CA GLN A 211 -18.56 -10.30 2.80
C GLN A 211 -18.64 -8.83 3.25
N SER A 212 -19.82 -8.35 3.66
CA SER A 212 -20.02 -6.95 4.06
C SER A 212 -19.25 -6.55 5.32
N LEU A 213 -18.83 -7.52 6.14
CA LEU A 213 -18.13 -7.29 7.42
C LEU A 213 -16.60 -7.30 7.27
N LEU A 214 -16.06 -7.82 6.17
CA LEU A 214 -14.61 -7.96 5.98
C LEU A 214 -13.84 -6.63 5.96
N PRO A 215 -14.37 -5.54 5.36
CA PRO A 215 -13.73 -4.22 5.46
C PRO A 215 -13.54 -3.75 6.90
N LEU A 216 -14.46 -4.09 7.81
CA LEU A 216 -14.35 -3.75 9.23
C LEU A 216 -13.22 -4.54 9.92
N ALA A 217 -12.97 -5.77 9.49
CA ALA A 217 -11.83 -6.55 9.99
C ALA A 217 -10.50 -5.87 9.62
N ALA A 218 -10.36 -5.36 8.39
CA ALA A 218 -9.21 -4.57 7.94
C ALA A 218 -8.93 -3.39 8.87
N ILE A 219 -9.99 -2.64 9.16
CA ILE A 219 -9.92 -1.41 9.97
C ILE A 219 -9.48 -1.76 11.39
N LEU A 220 -10.12 -2.76 12.01
CA LEU A 220 -9.83 -3.16 13.39
C LEU A 220 -8.41 -3.72 13.55
N LEU A 221 -7.95 -4.54 12.60
CA LEU A 221 -6.63 -5.16 12.66
C LEU A 221 -5.47 -4.23 12.27
N GLY A 222 -5.81 -3.00 11.88
CA GLY A 222 -4.88 -2.00 11.39
C GLY A 222 -4.66 -2.13 9.89
N ASN A 223 -4.81 -1.00 9.21
CA ASN A 223 -4.53 -0.86 7.79
C ASN A 223 -3.88 0.50 7.54
N ASP A 224 -3.64 0.85 6.28
CA ASP A 224 -2.96 2.10 5.92
C ASP A 224 -3.75 3.38 6.24
N TYR A 225 -5.01 3.27 6.69
CA TYR A 225 -5.84 4.40 7.10
C TYR A 225 -5.89 4.59 8.62
N VAL A 226 -5.72 3.52 9.41
CA VAL A 226 -5.88 3.57 10.87
C VAL A 226 -4.82 2.72 11.56
N LYS A 227 -4.08 3.33 12.48
CA LYS A 227 -3.12 2.63 13.35
C LYS A 227 -3.86 1.62 14.25
N GLN A 228 -3.24 0.46 14.51
CA GLN A 228 -3.79 -0.54 15.43
C GLN A 228 -4.09 0.01 16.84
N SER A 229 -3.30 0.98 17.31
CA SER A 229 -3.47 1.61 18.62
C SER A 229 -4.81 2.33 18.78
N THR A 230 -5.39 2.83 17.68
CA THR A 230 -6.71 3.48 17.67
C THR A 230 -7.81 2.58 18.24
N PHE A 231 -7.71 1.26 18.04
CA PHE A 231 -8.69 0.28 18.51
C PHE A 231 -8.25 -0.49 19.76
N ARG A 232 -7.22 -0.03 20.48
CA ARG A 232 -6.77 -0.68 21.73
C ARG A 232 -7.90 -0.83 22.75
N ASN A 233 -8.74 0.19 22.90
CA ASN A 233 -9.92 0.12 23.76
C ASN A 233 -10.90 -0.97 23.31
N PHE A 234 -11.14 -1.10 22.01
CA PHE A 234 -12.01 -2.14 21.47
C PHE A 234 -11.52 -3.55 21.84
N PHE A 235 -10.25 -3.86 21.57
CA PHE A 235 -9.67 -5.19 21.87
C PHE A 235 -9.60 -5.51 23.35
N ARG A 236 -9.39 -4.50 24.21
CA ARG A 236 -9.40 -4.68 25.67
C ARG A 236 -10.74 -5.25 26.18
N HIS A 237 -11.85 -4.84 25.57
CA HIS A 237 -13.19 -5.30 25.95
C HIS A 237 -13.59 -6.63 25.33
N LEU A 238 -12.92 -7.06 24.26
CA LEU A 238 -13.25 -8.33 23.59
C LEU A 238 -12.85 -9.57 24.41
N LYS A 239 -12.13 -9.41 25.53
CA LYS A 239 -11.55 -10.49 26.35
C LYS A 239 -10.88 -11.57 25.48
N LEU A 240 -9.69 -11.25 24.98
CA LEU A 240 -8.91 -12.16 24.13
C LEU A 240 -8.80 -13.56 24.78
N PRO A 241 -8.91 -14.66 24.00
CA PRO A 241 -8.85 -16.03 24.53
C PRO A 241 -7.64 -16.25 25.46
N ARG A 242 -7.81 -16.90 26.62
CA ARG A 242 -6.71 -17.11 27.59
C ARG A 242 -5.50 -17.77 26.92
N THR A 243 -4.29 -17.37 27.31
CA THR A 243 -3.00 -17.95 26.90
C THR A 243 -2.89 -19.40 27.41
N GLY A 244 -3.56 -20.33 26.75
CA GLY A 244 -3.39 -21.77 26.98
C GLY A 244 -2.33 -22.33 26.04
N ARG A 245 -1.32 -23.02 26.60
CA ARG A 245 -0.27 -23.96 26.07
C ARG A 245 0.27 -23.87 24.62
N LYS A 246 -0.44 -23.28 23.65
CA LYS A 246 0.07 -22.91 22.33
C LYS A 246 0.53 -21.45 22.34
N LYS A 247 1.74 -21.23 21.86
CA LYS A 247 2.50 -19.98 21.81
C LYS A 247 1.91 -19.00 20.76
N TYR A 248 0.61 -18.69 20.82
CA TYR A 248 -0.01 -17.77 19.87
C TYR A 248 0.47 -16.33 20.14
N ASN A 249 1.02 -15.69 19.10
CA ASN A 249 1.35 -14.27 19.10
C ASN A 249 0.07 -13.44 19.37
N GLU A 250 0.18 -12.32 20.08
CA GLU A 250 -0.93 -11.41 20.40
C GLU A 250 -1.74 -11.03 19.15
N GLN A 251 -1.06 -10.78 18.02
CA GLN A 251 -1.73 -10.45 16.76
C GLN A 251 -2.66 -11.58 16.27
N GLN A 252 -2.27 -12.84 16.45
CA GLN A 252 -3.10 -13.98 16.04
C GLN A 252 -4.38 -14.08 16.87
N ARG A 253 -4.27 -13.78 18.18
CA ARG A 253 -5.44 -13.70 19.08
C ARG A 253 -6.36 -12.55 18.69
N ARG A 254 -5.80 -11.40 18.29
CA ARG A 254 -6.58 -10.25 17.81
C ARG A 254 -7.36 -10.59 16.54
N ILE A 255 -6.73 -11.27 15.57
CA ILE A 255 -7.38 -11.71 14.32
C ILE A 255 -8.58 -12.63 14.62
N ASP A 256 -8.37 -13.70 15.38
CA ASP A 256 -9.45 -14.62 15.76
C ASP A 256 -10.57 -13.91 16.53
N ALA A 257 -10.22 -13.05 17.48
CA ALA A 257 -11.18 -12.30 18.27
C ALA A 257 -12.02 -11.34 17.40
N THR A 258 -11.39 -10.63 16.45
CA THR A 258 -12.08 -9.76 15.49
C THR A 258 -13.12 -10.53 14.69
N PHE A 259 -12.77 -11.67 14.07
CA PHE A 259 -13.72 -12.46 13.29
C PHE A 259 -14.83 -13.05 14.17
N ASN A 260 -14.51 -13.52 15.36
CA ASN A 260 -15.48 -14.03 16.33
C ASN A 260 -16.47 -12.98 16.84
N TRP A 261 -16.06 -11.72 16.91
CA TRP A 261 -16.95 -10.63 17.26
C TRP A 261 -17.80 -10.19 16.06
N LEU A 262 -17.20 -10.02 14.88
CA LEU A 262 -17.92 -9.59 13.67
C LEU A 262 -19.04 -10.56 13.29
N ARG A 263 -18.83 -11.88 13.37
CA ARG A 263 -19.84 -12.90 13.02
C ARG A 263 -21.15 -12.82 13.82
N ARG A 264 -21.21 -12.03 14.89
CA ARG A 264 -22.39 -11.89 15.77
C ARG A 264 -23.19 -10.61 15.51
N HIS A 265 -22.80 -9.81 14.53
CA HIS A 265 -23.36 -8.49 14.28
C HIS A 265 -23.73 -8.33 12.81
N SER A 266 -24.81 -7.58 12.54
CA SER A 266 -25.00 -6.99 11.21
C SER A 266 -23.98 -5.87 10.96
N LEU A 267 -23.83 -5.43 9.71
CA LEU A 267 -22.91 -4.35 9.35
C LEU A 267 -23.15 -3.09 10.22
N ASN A 268 -24.39 -2.63 10.32
CA ASN A 268 -24.74 -1.45 11.12
C ASN A 268 -24.48 -1.66 12.62
N GLN A 269 -24.80 -2.85 13.15
CA GLN A 269 -24.52 -3.18 14.55
C GLN A 269 -23.02 -3.20 14.84
N ALA A 270 -22.22 -3.72 13.91
CA ALA A 270 -20.76 -3.73 14.02
C ALA A 270 -20.21 -2.29 13.98
N VAL A 271 -20.67 -1.43 13.08
CA VAL A 271 -20.27 -0.02 13.03
C VAL A 271 -20.63 0.69 14.34
N ILE A 272 -21.83 0.52 14.86
CA ILE A 272 -22.24 1.05 16.18
C ILE A 272 -21.31 0.55 17.28
N GLY A 273 -21.04 -0.76 17.30
CA GLY A 273 -20.19 -1.40 18.30
C GLY A 273 -18.75 -0.85 18.29
N ILE A 274 -18.19 -0.61 17.11
CA ILE A 274 -16.86 0.00 16.94
C ILE A 274 -16.87 1.45 17.43
N LEU A 275 -17.80 2.28 16.93
CA LEU A 275 -17.86 3.71 17.25
C LEU A 275 -18.16 3.97 18.73
N SER A 276 -18.91 3.09 19.39
CA SER A 276 -19.21 3.18 20.83
C SER A 276 -17.99 2.98 21.73
N ARG A 277 -16.89 2.42 21.20
CA ARG A 277 -15.59 2.25 21.90
C ARG A 277 -14.59 3.37 21.64
N LEU A 278 -14.98 4.38 20.85
CA LEU A 278 -14.17 5.53 20.53
C LEU A 278 -14.69 6.79 21.23
N ARG A 279 -13.80 7.75 21.52
CA ARG A 279 -14.20 9.04 22.09
C ARG A 279 -15.08 9.78 21.10
N LYS A 280 -16.04 10.56 21.59
CA LYS A 280 -17.03 11.29 20.77
C LYS A 280 -16.40 12.14 19.65
N ARG A 281 -15.22 12.72 19.88
CA ARG A 281 -14.49 13.54 18.91
C ARG A 281 -13.93 12.74 17.71
N GLU A 282 -13.65 11.45 17.90
CA GLU A 282 -13.01 10.59 16.88
C GLU A 282 -14.02 9.88 15.99
N ARG A 283 -15.25 9.69 16.47
CA ARG A 283 -16.30 8.90 15.81
C ARG A 283 -16.58 9.33 14.38
N LYS A 284 -16.69 10.65 14.12
CA LYS A 284 -16.96 11.17 12.77
C LYS A 284 -15.82 10.85 11.80
N HIS A 285 -14.58 11.00 12.24
CA HIS A 285 -13.41 10.71 11.42
C HIS A 285 -13.32 9.22 11.08
N ILE A 286 -13.47 8.35 12.08
CA ILE A 286 -13.44 6.89 11.87
C ILE A 286 -14.64 6.42 11.05
N LEU A 287 -15.83 7.00 11.24
CA LEU A 287 -16.97 6.65 10.39
C LEU A 287 -16.70 6.98 8.92
N ASN A 288 -16.13 8.16 8.61
CA ASN A 288 -15.78 8.50 7.23
C ASN A 288 -14.78 7.51 6.64
N ILE A 289 -13.81 7.04 7.43
CA ILE A 289 -12.86 6.01 7.00
C ILE A 289 -13.58 4.68 6.74
N ILE A 290 -14.47 4.25 7.64
CA ILE A 290 -15.29 3.04 7.48
C ILE A 290 -16.07 3.10 6.16
N GLU A 291 -16.80 4.19 5.92
CA GLU A 291 -17.55 4.38 4.68
C GLU A 291 -16.64 4.39 3.45
N THR A 292 -15.47 5.04 3.53
CA THR A 292 -14.53 5.11 2.41
C THR A 292 -14.02 3.72 2.03
N ILE A 293 -13.64 2.91 3.03
CA ILE A 293 -13.08 1.57 2.79
C ILE A 293 -14.17 0.61 2.29
N ILE A 294 -15.35 0.60 2.92
CA ILE A 294 -16.47 -0.25 2.46
C ILE A 294 -16.81 0.06 1.00
N ASN A 295 -16.91 1.35 0.64
CA ASN A 295 -17.28 1.76 -0.72
C ASN A 295 -16.15 1.58 -1.74
N GLY A 296 -14.89 1.60 -1.30
CA GLY A 296 -13.74 1.33 -2.15
C GLY A 296 -13.63 -0.14 -2.58
N TYR A 297 -14.06 -1.07 -1.73
CA TYR A 297 -13.98 -2.51 -2.00
C TYR A 297 -14.99 -2.98 -3.07
N ILE A 298 -16.02 -2.19 -3.33
CA ILE A 298 -17.18 -2.58 -4.14
C ILE A 298 -16.99 -2.22 -5.63
N ASN A 299 -16.19 -1.21 -5.98
CA ASN A 299 -16.19 -0.63 -7.35
C ASN A 299 -14.95 -1.00 -8.18
N ALA A 300 -15.16 -1.49 -9.41
CA ALA A 300 -14.13 -1.56 -10.47
C ALA A 300 -14.21 -0.34 -11.40
N SER A 301 -13.08 0.15 -11.89
CA SER A 301 -13.08 1.16 -12.96
C SER A 301 -13.23 0.48 -14.32
N LEU A 302 -14.36 0.71 -15.01
CA LEU A 302 -14.62 0.19 -16.37
C LEU A 302 -13.54 0.61 -17.38
N SER A 303 -12.90 1.77 -17.18
CA SER A 303 -11.79 2.23 -18.02
C SER A 303 -10.57 1.31 -17.96
N VAL A 304 -10.30 0.70 -16.81
CA VAL A 304 -9.14 -0.18 -16.62
C VAL A 304 -9.34 -1.50 -17.37
N LEU A 305 -10.57 -2.02 -17.36
CA LEU A 305 -10.95 -3.21 -18.12
C LEU A 305 -10.78 -3.00 -19.63
N HIS A 306 -11.14 -1.80 -20.14
CA HIS A 306 -10.92 -1.44 -21.53
C HIS A 306 -9.43 -1.36 -21.88
N ILE A 307 -8.59 -0.77 -21.02
CA ILE A 307 -7.13 -0.72 -21.24
C ILE A 307 -6.51 -2.13 -21.27
N LEU A 308 -7.07 -3.06 -20.50
CA LEU A 308 -6.64 -4.45 -20.45
C LEU A 308 -7.24 -5.30 -21.57
N ASP A 309 -7.89 -4.73 -22.59
CA ASP A 309 -8.54 -5.44 -23.71
C ASP A 309 -9.44 -6.60 -23.26
N VAL A 310 -10.16 -6.41 -22.15
CA VAL A 310 -11.10 -7.41 -21.66
C VAL A 310 -12.37 -7.35 -22.53
N PRO A 311 -12.81 -8.49 -23.13
CA PRO A 311 -13.99 -8.50 -23.99
C PRO A 311 -15.25 -8.01 -23.27
N ALA A 312 -16.06 -7.23 -23.98
CA ALA A 312 -17.27 -6.64 -23.41
C ALA A 312 -18.33 -7.66 -22.96
N GLU A 313 -18.28 -8.86 -23.54
CA GLU A 313 -19.17 -9.98 -23.26
C GLU A 313 -18.98 -10.56 -21.85
N ASN A 314 -17.79 -10.35 -21.26
CA ASN A 314 -17.49 -10.78 -19.89
C ASN A 314 -18.18 -9.89 -18.84
N PHE A 315 -18.81 -8.78 -19.26
CA PHE A 315 -19.53 -7.86 -18.39
C PHE A 315 -21.01 -8.28 -18.30
N SER A 316 -21.35 -9.19 -17.37
CA SER A 316 -22.76 -9.45 -17.09
C SER A 316 -23.42 -8.21 -16.46
N ARG A 317 -24.58 -7.78 -16.97
CA ARG A 317 -25.34 -6.62 -16.45
C ARG A 317 -25.69 -6.75 -14.95
N ALA A 318 -25.80 -7.98 -14.44
CA ALA A 318 -26.07 -8.27 -13.03
C ALA A 318 -24.87 -7.95 -12.12
N ASN A 319 -23.63 -8.25 -12.55
CA ASN A 319 -22.42 -7.94 -11.78
C ASN A 319 -22.17 -6.42 -11.64
N ILE A 320 -22.72 -5.62 -12.56
CA ILE A 320 -22.62 -4.16 -12.55
C ILE A 320 -23.71 -3.51 -11.67
N GLN A 321 -24.83 -4.18 -11.39
CA GLN A 321 -25.94 -3.58 -10.63
C GLN A 321 -25.76 -3.66 -9.10
N ASP A 322 -25.13 -4.72 -8.58
CA ASP A 322 -24.80 -4.81 -7.15
C ASP A 322 -23.62 -3.92 -6.74
N THR A 323 -22.82 -3.44 -7.70
CA THR A 323 -21.66 -2.57 -7.42
C THR A 323 -22.01 -1.13 -7.04
N PHE A 324 -23.25 -0.65 -7.21
CA PHE A 324 -23.58 0.77 -7.00
C PHE A 324 -24.29 1.14 -5.69
N ARG A 325 -24.52 0.19 -4.78
CA ARG A 325 -25.08 0.54 -3.46
C ARG A 325 -23.98 1.01 -2.52
N THR A 326 -23.72 2.31 -2.57
CA THR A 326 -22.86 3.00 -1.61
C THR A 326 -23.40 2.83 -0.19
N TYR A 327 -22.58 2.29 0.70
CA TYR A 327 -22.85 2.25 2.12
C TYR A 327 -22.73 3.64 2.73
N LYS A 328 -23.79 4.06 3.43
CA LYS A 328 -23.82 5.26 4.27
C LYS A 328 -24.42 4.88 5.62
N PHE A 329 -23.77 5.27 6.71
CA PHE A 329 -24.32 5.01 8.04
C PHE A 329 -25.34 6.08 8.40
N GLU A 330 -26.56 5.66 8.74
CA GLU A 330 -27.69 6.57 9.04
C GLU A 330 -27.92 6.80 10.54
N GLY A 331 -27.16 6.13 11.42
CA GLY A 331 -27.33 6.24 12.87
C GLY A 331 -26.71 7.50 13.48
N ASP A 332 -27.23 7.92 14.64
CA ASP A 332 -26.69 9.07 15.38
C ASP A 332 -25.43 8.68 16.18
N ILE A 333 -24.27 9.01 15.62
CA ILE A 333 -22.97 8.76 16.24
C ILE A 333 -22.69 9.57 17.51
N TYR A 334 -23.41 10.68 17.75
CA TYR A 334 -23.16 11.59 18.86
C TYR A 334 -23.88 11.21 20.14
N ASN A 335 -24.94 10.41 20.01
CA ASN A 335 -25.74 9.88 21.11
C ASN A 335 -25.39 8.42 21.49
N LEU A 336 -24.42 7.80 20.81
CA LEU A 336 -23.94 6.47 21.23
C LEU A 336 -23.32 6.53 22.63
N THR A 337 -23.80 5.68 23.53
CA THR A 337 -23.22 5.49 24.87
C THR A 337 -21.76 5.09 24.73
N TYR A 338 -20.86 5.97 25.19
CA TYR A 338 -19.44 5.64 25.20
C TYR A 338 -19.19 4.58 26.26
N ILE A 339 -18.60 3.47 25.83
CA ILE A 339 -18.30 2.36 26.74
C ILE A 339 -16.85 2.51 27.19
N GLU A 340 -16.67 3.29 28.26
CA GLU A 340 -15.41 3.49 28.98
C GLU A 340 -15.35 2.63 30.23
N GLU A 341 -14.16 2.14 30.59
CA GLU A 341 -13.96 1.45 31.87
C GLU A 341 -12.67 1.90 32.56
N LYS A 342 -12.78 2.04 33.90
CA LYS A 342 -11.79 2.56 34.85
C LYS A 342 -10.73 1.50 35.20
N SER A 343 -9.44 1.84 35.03
CA SER A 343 -8.41 1.67 36.07
C SER A 343 -7.05 2.24 35.66
N ASN A 344 -6.31 2.64 36.69
CA ASN A 344 -4.98 3.24 36.72
C ASN A 344 -3.94 2.47 35.91
N GLU A 345 -3.34 3.12 34.91
CA GLU A 345 -1.90 3.03 34.61
C GLU A 345 -1.55 3.91 33.38
N GLY A 346 -0.55 4.77 33.59
CA GLY A 346 0.37 5.32 32.59
C GLY A 346 -0.21 5.99 31.35
N ASN A 347 -0.28 7.33 31.37
CA ASN A 347 -0.22 8.12 30.15
C ASN A 347 1.08 7.75 29.41
N LEU A 348 0.96 7.12 28.24
CA LEU A 348 2.05 7.05 27.26
C LEU A 348 2.12 8.41 26.57
N SER A 349 3.33 8.97 26.50
CA SER A 349 3.62 10.33 26.05
C SER A 349 3.20 10.60 24.61
N ASP A 350 2.79 11.85 24.37
CA ASP A 350 2.52 12.45 23.06
C ASP A 350 3.83 12.69 22.27
N ASP A 351 4.54 11.61 21.90
CA ASP A 351 5.68 11.68 20.95
C ASP A 351 5.23 11.91 19.48
N ASP A 352 3.92 11.98 19.21
CA ASP A 352 3.37 12.13 17.85
C ASP A 352 3.48 13.57 17.30
N ASN A 353 3.86 14.58 18.10
CA ASN A 353 3.94 15.99 17.66
C ASN A 353 5.16 16.31 16.76
N ASP A 354 6.29 15.61 16.93
CA ASP A 354 7.49 15.90 16.14
C ASP A 354 7.43 15.28 14.74
N ILE A 355 6.82 14.09 14.62
CA ILE A 355 6.65 13.42 13.31
C ILE A 355 5.64 14.17 12.43
N GLU A 356 4.60 14.79 13.01
CA GLU A 356 3.60 15.55 12.25
C GLU A 356 4.18 16.85 11.67
N LYS A 357 5.12 17.48 12.38
CA LYS A 357 5.92 18.60 11.88
C LYS A 357 6.86 18.17 10.76
N GLU A 358 7.54 17.04 10.91
CA GLU A 358 8.44 16.48 9.90
C GLU A 358 7.70 16.14 8.59
N ILE A 359 6.51 15.53 8.68
CA ILE A 359 5.65 15.26 7.51
C ILE A 359 5.22 16.55 6.82
N THR A 360 4.90 17.59 7.58
CA THR A 360 4.50 18.90 7.02
C THR A 360 5.67 19.54 6.28
N ALA A 361 6.88 19.49 6.85
CA ALA A 361 8.09 19.99 6.20
C ALA A 361 8.42 19.22 4.90
N ILE A 362 8.29 17.89 4.90
CA ILE A 362 8.51 17.07 3.70
C ILE A 362 7.46 17.35 2.61
N LEU A 363 6.22 17.62 2.99
CA LEU A 363 5.17 18.02 2.03
C LEU A 363 5.50 19.37 1.37
N GLU A 364 5.96 20.34 2.17
CA GLU A 364 6.41 21.65 1.68
C GLU A 364 7.65 21.51 0.76
N GLU A 365 8.60 20.65 1.13
CA GLU A 365 9.79 20.38 0.33
C GLU A 365 9.43 19.69 -1.00
N LYS A 366 8.55 18.69 -0.97
CA LYS A 366 8.03 18.03 -2.18
C LYS A 366 7.32 19.02 -3.10
N GLU A 367 6.53 19.93 -2.55
CA GLU A 367 5.87 21.00 -3.30
C GLU A 367 6.90 21.92 -3.98
N ASN A 368 7.97 22.28 -3.25
CA ASN A 368 9.06 23.10 -3.77
C ASN A 368 9.86 22.37 -4.87
N CYS A 369 10.13 21.07 -4.72
CA CYS A 369 10.79 20.26 -5.74
C CYS A 369 9.93 20.12 -7.01
N LEU A 370 8.62 19.89 -6.86
CA LEU A 370 7.69 19.88 -7.99
C LEU A 370 7.69 21.23 -8.71
N ARG A 371 7.62 22.34 -7.96
CA ARG A 371 7.66 23.69 -8.51
C ARG A 371 8.97 23.96 -9.26
N HIS A 372 10.11 23.54 -8.72
CA HIS A 372 11.41 23.66 -9.38
C HIS A 372 11.51 22.80 -10.65
N SER A 373 11.06 21.54 -10.59
CA SER A 373 11.03 20.65 -11.76
C SER A 373 10.16 21.22 -12.87
N MET A 374 9.02 21.83 -12.52
CA MET A 374 8.15 22.51 -13.47
C MET A 374 8.77 23.76 -14.08
N ASN A 375 9.44 24.59 -13.27
CA ASN A 375 10.15 25.77 -13.75
C ASN A 375 11.30 25.36 -14.68
N LEU A 376 12.02 24.29 -14.35
CA LEU A 376 13.07 23.73 -15.18
C LEU A 376 12.51 23.16 -16.50
N ASN A 377 11.39 22.45 -16.45
CA ASN A 377 10.70 21.95 -17.64
C ASN A 377 10.25 23.11 -18.54
N ALA A 378 9.75 24.22 -17.97
CA ALA A 378 9.41 25.42 -18.72
C ALA A 378 10.64 26.11 -19.32
N LEU A 379 11.73 26.24 -18.55
CA LEU A 379 13.00 26.83 -19.01
C LEU A 379 13.60 26.06 -20.18
N LEU A 380 13.47 24.73 -20.17
CA LEU A 380 13.98 23.84 -21.21
C LEU A 380 13.03 23.70 -22.42
N GLY A 381 11.92 24.44 -22.47
CA GLY A 381 10.99 24.41 -23.61
C GLY A 381 10.01 23.22 -23.60
N TYR A 382 9.66 22.71 -22.42
CA TYR A 382 8.76 21.58 -22.19
C TYR A 382 9.21 20.27 -22.85
N PRO A 383 10.45 19.80 -22.61
CA PRO A 383 10.88 18.48 -23.06
C PRO A 383 10.04 17.34 -22.48
N TYR A 384 9.34 17.57 -21.36
CA TYR A 384 8.41 16.64 -20.73
C TYR A 384 6.96 17.15 -20.76
N GLU A 385 5.99 16.24 -20.84
CA GLU A 385 4.56 16.57 -20.79
C GLU A 385 4.19 17.41 -19.55
N GLN A 386 3.41 18.46 -19.77
CA GLN A 386 3.10 19.44 -18.73
C GLN A 386 2.06 18.88 -17.73
N THR A 387 2.46 18.77 -16.46
CA THR A 387 1.56 18.35 -15.38
C THR A 387 0.52 19.44 -15.09
N LYS A 388 -0.79 19.13 -15.13
CA LYS A 388 -1.88 20.08 -14.84
C LYS A 388 -2.02 20.36 -13.33
N VAL A 389 -1.21 21.29 -12.84
CA VAL A 389 -1.09 21.77 -11.44
C VAL A 389 -2.42 22.13 -10.77
N ALA A 390 -3.34 22.77 -11.49
CA ALA A 390 -4.60 23.26 -10.94
C ALA A 390 -5.47 22.14 -10.33
N ASN A 391 -5.32 20.90 -10.79
CA ASN A 391 -6.05 19.76 -10.24
C ASN A 391 -5.40 19.18 -8.97
N MET A 392 -4.08 19.34 -8.82
CA MET A 392 -3.33 18.85 -7.66
C MET A 392 -3.32 19.85 -6.49
N PHE A 393 -3.14 21.13 -6.77
CA PHE A 393 -3.00 22.16 -5.72
C PHE A 393 -4.33 22.53 -5.05
N ASN A 394 -5.42 22.61 -5.83
CA ASN A 394 -6.76 22.90 -5.28
C ASN A 394 -7.28 21.83 -4.30
N ALA A 395 -6.76 20.60 -4.40
CA ALA A 395 -7.09 19.51 -3.47
C ALA A 395 -6.32 19.62 -2.14
N LEU A 396 -5.11 20.18 -2.17
CA LEU A 396 -4.20 20.32 -1.02
C LEU A 396 -4.50 21.58 -0.19
N GLU A 397 -4.72 22.73 -0.84
CA GLU A 397 -5.06 23.97 -0.15
C GLU A 397 -6.36 23.84 0.65
N LYS A 398 -7.40 23.20 0.08
CA LYS A 398 -8.69 22.96 0.76
C LYS A 398 -8.58 22.08 2.03
N LYS A 399 -7.50 21.31 2.18
CA LYS A 399 -7.25 20.48 3.37
C LYS A 399 -6.38 21.21 4.40
N ALA A 400 -5.38 21.99 3.98
CA ALA A 400 -4.53 22.78 4.87
C ALA A 400 -5.31 23.88 5.63
N SER A 401 -6.29 24.53 4.99
CA SER A 401 -7.12 25.56 5.67
C SER A 401 -8.10 24.98 6.70
N LYS A 402 -8.36 23.66 6.70
CA LYS A 402 -9.17 22.99 7.74
C LYS A 402 -8.38 22.72 9.03
N CYS A 403 -7.05 22.64 8.96
CA CYS A 403 -6.20 22.40 10.13
C CYS A 403 -5.79 23.69 10.87
N LYS A 404 -5.89 24.87 10.24
CA LYS A 404 -5.42 26.15 10.80
C LYS A 404 -6.46 26.99 11.56
N LYS A 405 -7.49 26.41 12.20
CA LYS A 405 -8.35 27.17 13.14
C LYS A 405 -8.02 26.89 14.61
N PRO A 406 -7.08 27.62 15.25
CA PRO A 406 -6.91 27.59 16.69
C PRO A 406 -8.03 28.39 17.39
N LYS A 407 -8.58 27.80 18.46
CA LYS A 407 -9.48 28.47 19.41
C LYS A 407 -8.65 29.41 20.28
N THR A 408 -8.84 30.71 20.13
CA THR A 408 -8.38 31.74 21.07
C THR A 408 -9.06 31.56 22.43
N LYS A 409 -8.25 31.50 23.49
CA LYS A 409 -8.68 31.87 24.85
C LYS A 409 -7.62 32.80 25.45
N SER A 410 -8.06 34.04 25.67
CA SER A 410 -7.37 35.10 26.42
C SER A 410 -7.28 34.72 27.89
N TYR A 411 -6.11 34.98 28.50
CA TYR A 411 -5.97 35.25 29.93
C TYR A 411 -4.99 36.42 30.09
N GLU A 412 -5.47 37.47 30.76
CA GLU A 412 -4.78 38.70 31.13
C GLU A 412 -4.01 38.60 32.46
N LYS A 413 -3.00 39.48 32.60
CA LYS A 413 -2.30 39.99 33.81
C LYS A 413 -1.25 39.07 34.46
N LYS A 414 -0.10 39.54 34.97
CA LYS A 414 0.39 40.91 35.26
C LYS A 414 1.93 40.92 35.45
N GLU A 415 2.50 42.09 35.19
CA GLU A 415 3.86 42.62 35.39
C GLU A 415 4.64 42.22 36.66
N SER A 416 5.98 42.14 36.52
CA SER A 416 6.92 43.07 37.18
C SER A 416 8.37 42.96 36.61
N THR A 417 8.86 44.08 36.05
CA THR A 417 10.20 44.72 36.11
C THR A 417 11.40 43.93 36.70
N THR A 418 12.65 44.00 36.20
CA THR A 418 13.52 45.20 36.02
C THR A 418 14.86 44.84 35.31
N GLN A 419 15.48 45.87 34.69
CA GLN A 419 16.92 46.12 34.36
C GLN A 419 17.54 45.40 33.13
N GLU A 420 17.86 46.08 32.02
CA GLU A 420 18.96 47.05 31.72
C GLU A 420 20.37 46.41 31.77
N GLU A 421 21.00 46.15 30.62
CA GLU A 421 22.12 46.94 30.05
C GLU A 421 22.80 46.25 28.84
N ASP A 422 23.35 47.11 27.98
CA ASP A 422 23.84 46.94 26.61
C ASP A 422 25.31 46.46 26.47
N HIS A 423 25.66 46.04 25.23
CA HIS A 423 26.91 46.18 24.45
C HIS A 423 28.29 46.06 25.16
N GLU A 424 29.35 45.44 24.64
CA GLU A 424 30.04 45.48 23.33
C GLU A 424 31.31 44.59 23.52
N THR A 425 31.90 43.89 22.55
CA THR A 425 33.06 44.37 21.77
C THR A 425 33.59 43.28 20.81
N GLU A 426 34.14 43.76 19.70
CA GLU A 426 34.78 43.09 18.57
C GLU A 426 36.11 42.38 18.89
N ALA A 427 36.50 41.43 18.03
CA ALA A 427 37.90 41.29 17.58
C ALA A 427 38.00 40.56 16.23
N ILE A 428 38.48 41.29 15.22
CA ILE A 428 38.95 40.82 13.91
C ILE A 428 40.42 40.40 14.03
N LYS A 429 40.85 39.32 13.34
CA LYS A 429 42.23 39.20 12.80
C LYS A 429 42.39 38.12 11.71
N THR A 430 42.61 38.62 10.48
CA THR A 430 43.72 38.34 9.52
C THR A 430 43.94 36.92 8.99
N CYS A 431 43.73 36.70 7.68
CA CYS A 431 44.70 36.72 6.55
C CYS A 431 45.46 35.38 6.41
N GLU A 432 45.25 34.62 5.33
CA GLU A 432 46.04 34.55 4.07
C GLU A 432 46.38 33.04 3.91
N SER A 433 46.48 32.39 2.76
CA SER A 433 46.71 32.75 1.36
C SER A 433 46.53 31.50 0.48
N THR A 434 46.38 31.71 -0.85
CA THR A 434 46.85 30.84 -1.97
C THR A 434 46.25 29.42 -2.13
N SER A 435 45.94 28.86 -3.29
CA SER A 435 46.14 29.21 -4.71
C SER A 435 45.44 28.12 -5.55
N GLU A 436 44.96 28.51 -6.73
CA GLU A 436 44.83 27.70 -7.96
C GLU A 436 43.98 26.43 -7.98
N GLU A 437 42.91 26.45 -8.79
CA GLU A 437 42.75 25.47 -9.88
C GLU A 437 41.76 25.96 -10.94
N THR A 438 42.11 25.69 -12.19
CA THR A 438 41.55 26.22 -13.43
C THR A 438 40.60 25.21 -14.11
N PHE A 439 39.50 25.75 -14.67
CA PHE A 439 38.70 25.33 -15.85
C PHE A 439 38.18 23.87 -15.99
N TYR A 440 36.87 23.69 -16.21
CA TYR A 440 36.28 23.67 -17.56
C TYR A 440 34.75 23.68 -17.54
N ASP A 441 34.21 24.51 -18.43
CA ASP A 441 32.82 24.83 -18.67
C ASP A 441 32.21 23.81 -19.66
N VAL A 442 31.13 23.12 -19.27
CA VAL A 442 30.41 22.15 -20.12
C VAL A 442 29.05 22.72 -20.46
N ASN A 443 29.05 23.65 -21.41
CA ASN A 443 27.88 24.06 -22.18
C ASN A 443 28.32 24.54 -23.56
N ASN A 444 28.46 23.63 -24.52
CA ASN A 444 28.20 24.01 -25.90
C ASN A 444 27.61 22.86 -26.72
N SER A 445 26.60 23.23 -27.48
CA SER A 445 25.62 22.39 -28.15
C SER A 445 25.88 22.40 -29.66
N PHE A 446 25.75 21.23 -30.29
CA PHE A 446 25.42 21.01 -31.72
C PHE A 446 25.83 22.05 -32.79
N SER A 447 26.69 21.62 -33.72
CA SER A 447 26.73 22.08 -35.12
C SER A 447 27.26 20.90 -35.96
N ILE A 448 26.41 20.09 -36.60
CA ILE A 448 25.85 20.23 -37.96
C ILE A 448 26.84 19.87 -39.09
N LEU A 449 26.43 18.85 -39.87
CA LEU A 449 26.70 18.53 -41.28
C LEU A 449 28.13 18.23 -41.78
N GLY A 450 28.24 17.06 -42.41
CA GLY A 450 28.50 17.04 -43.86
C GLY A 450 29.88 16.59 -44.37
N ALA A 451 29.87 15.38 -44.92
CA ALA A 451 30.52 15.00 -46.18
C ALA A 451 32.06 14.85 -46.29
N THR A 452 32.40 13.63 -46.74
CA THR A 452 33.38 13.26 -47.79
C THR A 452 34.89 13.32 -47.55
N GLN A 453 35.48 12.13 -47.75
CA GLN A 453 36.75 11.78 -48.41
C GLN A 453 38.07 12.13 -47.69
N HIS A 454 38.76 11.09 -47.21
CA HIS A 454 39.77 10.39 -48.02
C HIS A 454 39.87 8.91 -47.64
#